data_AF-A0A9J9HAK1-F1
#
_entry.id   AF-A0A9J9HAK1-F1
#
_cell.length_a   1.000
_cell.length_b   1.000
_cell.length_c   1.000
_cell.angle_alpha   90.00
_cell.angle_beta   90.00
_cell.angle_gamma   90.00
#
_symmetry.space_group_name_H-M   'P 1'
#
loop_
_entity.id
_entity.type
_entity.pdbx_description
1 polymer ?
#
loop_
_entity_poly.entity_id
_entity_poly.type
_entity_poly.pdbx_seq_one_letter_code
_entity_poly.pdbx_strand_id
1 'polypeptide(L)'
;MTKKYNAKCTPTGDYPLGYCRPPAHSQWKKGQSGNPNGPKPKKVPPYHPSQFIEGTELTKFLLTEEAYRPVSVSQGDTSTELPTIQGVLRVVGREALKGNRFARRDFLNYVMAAERERNEVRHKFNETWFRYKFEGAAAIAEARRKGLPEPELLPHPNDIIADNRTCSVYICGPETEEEKREWDEQLDYLARQQEEVAALAERYRDPANAKYKEMVLEDWHLAQRLFDCVNDNLPPHYRIELQHRSWAEGASRPDDQRYITWPQREYDEERYQAVAAALRRSVPRPES
;
A
#
# COMPACT_ATOMS: atom_id res chain seq x y z
N MET A 1 -24.93 -46.90 -48.54
CA MET A 1 -25.17 -46.35 -47.19
C MET A 1 -25.70 -44.93 -47.33
N THR A 2 -26.98 -44.72 -47.04
CA THR A 2 -27.66 -43.42 -47.15
C THR A 2 -27.34 -42.53 -45.93
N LYS A 3 -26.73 -41.37 -46.16
CA LYS A 3 -26.41 -40.40 -45.09
C LYS A 3 -27.70 -39.77 -44.55
N LYS A 4 -28.01 -40.00 -43.27
CA LYS A 4 -29.05 -39.26 -42.54
C LYS A 4 -28.55 -37.85 -42.24
N TYR A 5 -29.24 -36.83 -42.71
CA TYR A 5 -29.00 -35.43 -42.36
C TYR A 5 -29.90 -35.00 -41.20
N ASN A 6 -29.42 -34.04 -40.40
CA ASN A 6 -30.14 -33.47 -39.26
C ASN A 6 -31.46 -32.82 -39.71
N ALA A 7 -32.55 -32.98 -38.94
CA ALA A 7 -33.90 -32.52 -39.32
C ALA A 7 -34.03 -31.00 -39.56
N LYS A 8 -33.10 -30.20 -39.03
CA LYS A 8 -33.02 -28.74 -39.30
C LYS A 8 -32.46 -28.39 -40.68
N CYS A 9 -31.94 -29.38 -41.43
CA CYS A 9 -31.31 -29.19 -42.74
C CYS A 9 -32.16 -29.72 -43.91
N THR A 10 -33.36 -30.25 -43.65
CA THR A 10 -34.27 -30.71 -44.70
C THR A 10 -34.97 -29.50 -45.35
N PRO A 11 -35.09 -29.44 -46.70
CA PRO A 11 -35.74 -28.32 -47.38
C PRO A 11 -37.22 -28.22 -46.99
N THR A 12 -37.68 -27.00 -46.66
CA THR A 12 -39.08 -26.70 -46.41
C THR A 12 -39.56 -25.73 -47.50
N GLY A 13 -40.34 -26.22 -48.47
CA GLY A 13 -40.96 -25.41 -49.53
C GLY A 13 -40.05 -25.02 -50.71
N ASP A 14 -40.59 -24.17 -51.60
CA ASP A 14 -39.97 -23.70 -52.86
C ASP A 14 -38.93 -22.58 -52.70
N TYR A 15 -38.60 -22.16 -51.47
CA TYR A 15 -37.65 -21.09 -51.21
C TYR A 15 -36.24 -21.68 -50.97
N PRO A 16 -35.25 -21.43 -51.86
CA PRO A 16 -33.99 -22.20 -51.87
C PRO A 16 -32.97 -21.76 -50.81
N LEU A 17 -33.31 -20.84 -49.90
CA LEU A 17 -32.46 -20.32 -48.83
C LEU A 17 -33.14 -20.54 -47.47
N GLY A 18 -32.50 -21.32 -46.62
CA GLY A 18 -32.97 -21.62 -45.26
C GLY A 18 -31.85 -21.48 -44.22
N TYR A 19 -32.21 -21.62 -42.95
CA TYR A 19 -31.24 -21.58 -41.85
C TYR A 19 -30.15 -22.64 -42.07
N CYS A 20 -28.88 -22.24 -41.96
CA CYS A 20 -27.70 -23.05 -42.28
C CYS A 20 -27.54 -23.50 -43.76
N ARG A 21 -28.22 -22.87 -44.72
CA ARG A 21 -28.09 -23.14 -46.17
C ARG A 21 -27.80 -21.85 -46.93
N PRO A 22 -26.55 -21.34 -46.87
CA PRO A 22 -26.17 -20.13 -47.61
C PRO A 22 -26.35 -20.35 -49.12
N PRO A 23 -26.66 -19.29 -49.89
CA PRO A 23 -26.83 -19.40 -51.34
C PRO A 23 -25.66 -20.07 -52.03
N ALA A 24 -25.91 -20.94 -53.01
CA ALA A 24 -24.87 -21.70 -53.71
C ALA A 24 -23.78 -20.81 -54.34
N HIS A 25 -24.14 -19.59 -54.78
CA HIS A 25 -23.20 -18.61 -55.33
C HIS A 25 -22.25 -17.99 -54.30
N SER A 26 -22.58 -18.10 -53.01
CA SER A 26 -21.80 -17.56 -51.89
C SER A 26 -21.02 -18.64 -51.12
N GLN A 27 -21.25 -19.92 -51.44
CA GLN A 27 -20.52 -21.03 -50.82
C GLN A 27 -19.12 -21.14 -51.41
N TRP A 28 -18.10 -21.21 -50.55
CA TRP A 28 -16.75 -21.53 -51.00
C TRP A 28 -16.69 -22.95 -51.54
N LYS A 29 -15.94 -23.15 -52.63
CA LYS A 29 -15.69 -24.48 -53.17
C LYS A 29 -14.95 -25.32 -52.13
N LYS A 30 -15.24 -26.62 -52.09
CA LYS A 30 -14.55 -27.55 -51.19
C LYS A 30 -13.04 -27.51 -51.47
N GLY A 31 -12.25 -27.13 -50.47
CA GLY A 31 -10.79 -26.92 -50.58
C GLY A 31 -10.36 -25.48 -50.80
N GLN A 32 -11.31 -24.54 -50.94
CA GLN A 32 -11.04 -23.11 -51.08
C GLN A 32 -11.46 -22.39 -49.79
N SER A 33 -10.49 -21.81 -49.08
CA SER A 33 -10.74 -20.96 -47.92
C SER A 33 -11.20 -19.58 -48.38
N GLY A 34 -12.16 -18.96 -47.67
CA GLY A 34 -12.54 -17.56 -47.86
C GLY A 34 -11.44 -16.56 -47.49
N ASN A 35 -10.40 -17.03 -46.81
CA ASN A 35 -9.15 -16.30 -46.60
C ASN A 35 -7.99 -17.11 -47.21
N PRO A 36 -7.67 -16.94 -48.50
CA PRO A 36 -6.62 -17.70 -49.19
C PRO A 36 -5.22 -17.46 -48.63
N ASN A 37 -5.00 -16.37 -47.89
CA ASN A 37 -3.71 -16.03 -47.29
C ASN A 37 -3.60 -16.44 -45.81
N GLY A 38 -4.64 -17.02 -45.22
CA GLY A 38 -4.71 -17.32 -43.79
C GLY A 38 -4.60 -16.08 -42.89
N PRO A 39 -4.75 -16.22 -41.56
CA PRO A 39 -4.31 -15.18 -40.65
C PRO A 39 -2.79 -15.00 -40.79
N LYS A 40 -2.33 -13.76 -41.00
CA LYS A 40 -0.89 -13.47 -41.06
C LYS A 40 -0.27 -13.87 -39.72
N PRO A 41 0.81 -14.68 -39.70
CA PRO A 41 1.55 -14.90 -38.46
C PRO A 41 2.05 -13.53 -37.95
N LYS A 42 1.79 -13.21 -36.68
CA LYS A 42 2.40 -12.03 -36.04
C LYS A 42 3.91 -12.18 -36.20
N LYS A 43 4.53 -11.32 -37.02
CA LYS A 43 5.99 -11.24 -37.13
C LYS A 43 6.52 -10.71 -35.81
N VAL A 44 6.85 -11.59 -34.88
CA VAL A 44 7.76 -11.26 -33.79
C VAL A 44 9.13 -11.05 -34.44
N PRO A 45 9.77 -9.88 -34.28
CA PRO A 45 11.11 -9.68 -34.83
C PRO A 45 12.07 -10.75 -34.27
N PRO A 46 12.99 -11.31 -35.09
CA PRO A 46 13.97 -12.25 -34.61
C PRO A 46 14.86 -11.57 -33.55
N TYR A 47 15.02 -12.24 -32.42
CA TYR A 47 15.87 -11.79 -31.32
C TYR A 47 17.34 -11.75 -31.80
N HIS A 48 17.96 -10.56 -31.77
CA HIS A 48 19.36 -10.37 -32.15
C HIS A 48 20.27 -10.35 -30.91
N PRO A 49 21.20 -11.32 -30.76
CA PRO A 49 22.10 -11.41 -29.61
C PRO A 49 22.99 -10.17 -29.40
N SER A 50 23.20 -9.36 -30.45
CA SER A 50 24.07 -8.18 -30.44
C SER A 50 23.47 -6.94 -29.78
N GLN A 51 22.23 -7.01 -29.26
CA GLN A 51 21.59 -5.91 -28.54
C GLN A 51 21.99 -5.87 -27.05
N PHE A 52 22.75 -6.86 -26.57
CA PHE A 52 23.14 -6.97 -25.18
C PHE A 52 24.57 -6.51 -24.96
N ILE A 53 24.71 -5.55 -24.05
CA ILE A 53 25.98 -5.00 -23.62
C ILE A 53 26.73 -6.10 -22.84
N GLU A 54 28.02 -6.23 -23.12
CA GLU A 54 28.93 -7.13 -22.41
C GLU A 54 28.87 -6.82 -20.90
N GLY A 55 28.59 -7.83 -20.06
CA GLY A 55 28.35 -7.67 -18.62
C GLY A 55 26.88 -7.73 -18.17
N THR A 56 25.94 -7.84 -19.10
CA THR A 56 24.54 -8.18 -18.76
C THR A 56 24.39 -9.67 -18.49
N GLU A 57 23.69 -10.05 -17.41
CA GLU A 57 23.32 -11.45 -17.11
C GLU A 57 22.25 -11.93 -18.12
N LEU A 58 22.61 -12.05 -19.40
CA LEU A 58 21.70 -12.29 -20.54
C LEU A 58 20.79 -13.49 -20.31
N THR A 59 21.37 -14.58 -19.80
CA THR A 59 20.65 -15.80 -19.47
C THR A 59 19.58 -15.54 -18.41
N LYS A 60 19.86 -14.72 -17.40
CA LYS A 60 18.90 -14.38 -16.35
C LYS A 60 17.80 -13.49 -16.89
N PHE A 61 18.13 -12.51 -17.74
CA PHE A 61 17.14 -11.66 -18.40
C PHE A 61 16.16 -12.50 -19.24
N LEU A 62 16.68 -13.33 -20.16
CA LEU A 62 15.86 -14.20 -20.99
C LEU A 62 15.02 -15.19 -20.18
N LEU A 63 15.60 -15.78 -19.14
CA LEU A 63 14.89 -16.69 -18.25
C LEU A 63 13.74 -15.96 -17.51
N THR A 64 13.97 -14.72 -17.09
CA THR A 64 12.97 -13.90 -16.39
C THR A 64 11.84 -13.49 -17.33
N GLU A 65 12.15 -13.07 -18.55
CA GLU A 65 11.16 -12.76 -19.59
C GLU A 65 10.29 -13.98 -19.91
N GLU A 66 10.89 -15.16 -20.13
CA GLU A 66 10.14 -16.38 -20.41
C GLU A 66 9.33 -16.85 -19.19
N ALA A 67 9.85 -16.67 -17.97
CA ALA A 67 9.15 -16.98 -16.73
C ALA A 67 7.85 -16.17 -16.59
N TYR A 68 7.86 -14.88 -16.96
CA TYR A 68 6.71 -13.99 -16.83
C TYR A 68 5.78 -13.96 -18.03
N ARG A 69 6.18 -14.53 -19.16
CA ARG A 69 5.32 -14.66 -20.35
C ARG A 69 3.99 -15.35 -19.99
N PRO A 70 2.82 -14.79 -20.35
CA PRO A 70 1.54 -15.43 -20.09
C PRO A 70 1.35 -16.64 -20.99
N VAL A 71 0.86 -17.73 -20.41
CA VAL A 71 0.45 -18.95 -21.11
C VAL A 71 -0.96 -19.35 -20.67
N SER A 72 -1.76 -19.82 -21.61
CA SER A 72 -3.09 -20.34 -21.31
C SER A 72 -2.95 -21.75 -20.73
N VAL A 73 -3.40 -21.94 -19.49
CA VAL A 73 -3.40 -23.25 -18.83
C VAL A 73 -4.84 -23.66 -18.53
N SER A 74 -5.24 -24.82 -19.03
CA SER A 74 -6.56 -25.41 -18.76
C SER A 74 -6.58 -26.08 -17.38
N GLN A 75 -7.54 -25.70 -16.54
CA GLN A 75 -7.89 -26.36 -15.29
C GLN A 75 -9.34 -26.85 -15.38
N GLY A 76 -9.53 -28.14 -15.67
CA GLY A 76 -10.87 -28.69 -15.90
C GLY A 76 -11.55 -28.01 -17.09
N ASP A 77 -12.71 -27.40 -16.84
CA ASP A 77 -13.51 -26.72 -17.86
C ASP A 77 -13.14 -25.24 -18.05
N THR A 78 -12.22 -24.69 -17.23
CA THR A 78 -11.84 -23.27 -17.28
C THR A 78 -10.40 -23.09 -17.79
N SER A 79 -10.19 -22.20 -18.75
CA SER A 79 -8.86 -21.78 -19.21
C SER A 79 -8.51 -20.44 -18.57
N THR A 80 -7.39 -20.40 -17.82
CA THR A 80 -6.90 -19.16 -17.20
C THR A 80 -5.53 -18.81 -17.79
N GLU A 81 -5.32 -17.53 -18.10
CA GLU A 81 -4.00 -17.03 -18.48
C GLU A 81 -3.17 -16.74 -17.23
N LEU A 82 -1.97 -17.32 -17.18
CA LEU A 82 -1.05 -17.15 -16.06
C LEU A 82 0.39 -17.19 -16.54
N PRO A 83 1.33 -16.54 -15.82
CA PRO A 83 2.75 -16.58 -16.17
C PRO A 83 3.30 -18.01 -16.27
N THR A 84 4.20 -18.27 -17.21
CA THR A 84 4.83 -19.59 -17.43
C THR A 84 5.35 -20.20 -16.14
N ILE A 85 6.05 -19.42 -15.31
CA ILE A 85 6.60 -19.88 -14.03
C ILE A 85 5.52 -20.38 -13.07
N GLN A 86 4.37 -19.69 -13.02
CA GLN A 86 3.24 -20.11 -12.19
C GLN A 86 2.64 -21.42 -12.71
N GLY A 87 2.58 -21.60 -14.04
CA GLY A 87 2.10 -22.83 -14.67
C GLY A 87 3.01 -24.03 -14.37
N VAL A 88 4.32 -23.85 -14.53
CA VAL A 88 5.33 -24.86 -14.22
C VAL A 88 5.27 -25.24 -12.74
N LEU A 89 5.24 -24.28 -11.82
CA LEU A 89 5.15 -24.55 -10.38
C LEU A 89 3.88 -25.31 -9.99
N ARG A 90 2.73 -25.02 -10.62
CA ARG A 90 1.49 -25.79 -10.40
C ARG A 90 1.62 -27.24 -10.87
N VAL A 91 2.27 -27.47 -12.01
CA VAL A 91 2.51 -28.82 -12.52
C VAL A 91 3.47 -29.58 -11.59
N VAL A 92 4.59 -28.96 -11.20
CA VAL A 92 5.54 -29.54 -10.24
C VAL A 92 4.86 -29.87 -8.92
N GLY A 93 4.06 -28.95 -8.36
CA GLY A 93 3.29 -29.18 -7.14
C GLY A 93 2.29 -30.33 -7.27
N ARG A 94 1.57 -30.42 -8.39
CA ARG A 94 0.64 -31.53 -8.66
C ARG A 94 1.36 -32.88 -8.70
N GLU A 95 2.50 -32.97 -9.39
CA GLU A 95 3.27 -34.22 -9.46
C GLU A 95 3.95 -34.56 -8.12
N ALA A 96 4.34 -33.56 -7.34
CA ALA A 96 4.82 -33.73 -5.98
C ALA A 96 3.73 -34.37 -5.08
N LEU A 97 2.49 -33.88 -5.16
CA LEU A 97 1.35 -34.43 -4.42
C LEU A 97 1.02 -35.87 -4.83
N LYS A 98 1.25 -36.25 -6.09
CA LYS A 98 1.11 -37.64 -6.58
C LYS A 98 2.23 -38.58 -6.11
N GLY A 99 3.24 -38.08 -5.40
CA GLY A 99 4.30 -38.89 -4.80
C GLY A 99 5.61 -38.97 -5.59
N ASN A 100 5.73 -38.27 -6.72
CA ASN A 100 6.98 -38.22 -7.48
C ASN A 100 8.11 -37.66 -6.59
N ARG A 101 9.18 -38.45 -6.38
CA ARG A 101 10.28 -38.10 -5.48
C ARG A 101 11.04 -36.86 -5.93
N PHE A 102 11.29 -36.70 -7.22
CA PHE A 102 12.05 -35.56 -7.76
C PHE A 102 11.23 -34.28 -7.67
N ALA A 103 9.96 -34.32 -8.10
CA ALA A 103 9.06 -33.17 -7.99
C ALA A 103 8.86 -32.72 -6.52
N ARG A 104 8.74 -33.67 -5.56
CA ARG A 104 8.68 -33.34 -4.12
C ARG A 104 9.94 -32.63 -3.64
N ARG A 105 11.12 -33.15 -4.00
CA ARG A 105 12.41 -32.56 -3.62
C ARG A 105 12.55 -31.14 -4.21
N ASP A 106 12.29 -30.98 -5.50
CA ASP A 106 12.45 -29.70 -6.19
C ASP A 106 11.48 -28.66 -5.63
N PHE A 107 10.20 -29.04 -5.44
CA PHE A 107 9.21 -28.16 -4.84
C PHE A 107 9.60 -27.69 -3.43
N LEU A 108 10.04 -28.60 -2.56
CA LEU A 108 10.51 -28.25 -1.21
C LEU A 108 11.74 -27.35 -1.27
N ASN A 109 12.68 -27.61 -2.16
CA ASN A 109 13.86 -26.76 -2.34
C ASN A 109 13.49 -25.34 -2.77
N TYR A 110 12.53 -25.18 -3.69
CA TYR A 110 12.05 -23.86 -4.11
C TYR A 110 11.38 -23.11 -2.96
N VAL A 111 10.52 -23.78 -2.18
CA VAL A 111 9.87 -23.16 -1.01
C VAL A 111 10.90 -22.75 0.04
N MET A 112 11.82 -23.65 0.42
CA MET A 112 12.88 -23.33 1.38
C MET A 112 13.77 -22.19 0.90
N ALA A 113 14.12 -22.15 -0.38
CA ALA A 113 14.91 -21.06 -0.95
C ALA A 113 14.15 -19.73 -0.89
N ALA A 114 12.88 -19.70 -1.26
CA ALA A 114 12.04 -18.51 -1.22
C ALA A 114 11.82 -17.99 0.21
N GLU A 115 11.56 -18.89 1.16
CA GLU A 115 11.43 -18.53 2.57
C GLU A 115 12.75 -18.02 3.16
N ARG A 116 13.86 -18.66 2.81
CA ARG A 116 15.19 -18.24 3.24
C ARG A 116 15.52 -16.85 2.72
N GLU A 117 15.33 -16.58 1.43
CA GLU A 117 15.57 -15.26 0.85
C GLU A 117 14.69 -14.19 1.49
N ARG A 118 13.39 -14.47 1.67
CA ARG A 118 12.46 -13.55 2.34
C ARG A 118 12.88 -13.27 3.78
N ASN A 119 13.30 -14.30 4.52
CA ASN A 119 13.77 -14.15 5.89
C ASN A 119 15.11 -13.41 5.95
N GLU A 120 16.07 -13.71 5.07
CA GLU A 120 17.38 -13.04 5.01
C GLU A 120 17.24 -11.54 4.75
N VAL A 121 16.39 -11.14 3.80
CA VAL A 121 16.11 -9.71 3.54
C VAL A 121 15.53 -9.04 4.79
N ARG A 122 14.54 -9.67 5.42
CA ARG A 122 13.87 -9.13 6.60
C ARG A 122 14.81 -9.06 7.82
N HIS A 123 15.64 -10.09 8.04
CA HIS A 123 16.64 -10.13 9.10
C HIS A 123 17.71 -9.06 8.88
N LYS A 124 18.26 -8.93 7.67
CA LYS A 124 19.27 -7.89 7.36
C LYS A 124 18.73 -6.49 7.55
N PHE A 125 17.48 -6.24 7.14
CA PHE A 125 16.81 -4.97 7.35
C PHE A 125 16.66 -4.67 8.86
N ASN A 126 16.17 -5.63 9.64
CA ASN A 126 16.04 -5.51 11.09
C ASN A 126 17.39 -5.30 11.80
N GLU A 127 18.42 -6.08 11.43
CA GLU A 127 19.77 -5.98 11.98
C GLU A 127 20.39 -4.60 11.72
N THR A 128 20.24 -4.08 10.50
CA THR A 128 20.77 -2.77 10.11
C THR A 128 20.16 -1.66 10.96
N TRP A 129 18.84 -1.65 11.11
CA TRP A 129 18.13 -0.66 11.92
C TRP A 129 18.36 -0.81 13.42
N PHE A 130 18.43 -2.05 13.90
CA PHE A 130 18.75 -2.34 15.28
C PHE A 130 20.15 -1.81 15.64
N ARG A 131 21.13 -2.06 14.76
CA ARG A 131 22.49 -1.53 14.91
C ARG A 131 22.49 -0.01 14.90
N TYR A 132 21.85 0.62 13.91
CA TYR A 132 21.73 2.08 13.84
C TYR A 132 21.15 2.67 15.13
N LYS A 133 20.03 2.10 15.63
CA LYS A 133 19.40 2.53 16.88
C LYS A 133 20.36 2.42 18.07
N PHE A 134 21.05 1.29 18.20
CA PHE A 134 21.94 1.05 19.34
C PHE A 134 23.18 1.96 19.30
N GLU A 135 23.83 2.06 18.14
CA GLU A 135 25.00 2.92 17.93
C GLU A 135 24.64 4.39 18.09
N GLY A 136 23.51 4.83 17.54
CA GLY A 136 23.03 6.19 17.69
C GLY A 136 22.71 6.56 19.13
N ALA A 137 22.01 5.67 19.86
CA ALA A 137 21.73 5.89 21.29
C ALA A 137 23.02 5.95 22.12
N ALA A 138 24.01 5.12 21.81
CA ALA A 138 25.32 5.15 22.45
C ALA A 138 26.06 6.47 22.18
N ALA A 139 26.04 6.96 20.94
CA ALA A 139 26.66 8.23 20.55
C ALA A 139 26.02 9.42 21.28
N ILE A 140 24.68 9.46 21.39
CA ILE A 140 23.96 10.49 22.14
C ILE A 140 24.33 10.43 23.63
N ALA A 141 24.35 9.24 24.23
CA ALA A 141 24.72 9.06 25.63
C ALA A 141 26.18 9.48 25.90
N GLU A 142 27.08 9.21 24.95
CA GLU A 142 28.48 9.63 25.03
C GLU A 142 28.64 11.16 24.91
N ALA A 143 27.94 11.79 23.97
CA ALA A 143 27.92 13.25 23.81
C ALA A 143 27.42 13.94 25.09
N ARG A 144 26.30 13.45 25.66
CA ARG A 144 25.76 13.92 26.96
C ARG A 144 26.77 13.79 28.08
N ARG A 145 27.47 12.64 28.18
CA ARG A 145 28.50 12.41 29.21
C ARG A 145 29.68 13.37 29.10
N LYS A 146 30.06 13.73 27.87
CA LYS A 146 31.18 14.64 27.58
C LYS A 146 30.77 16.12 27.60
N GLY A 147 29.48 16.44 27.71
CA GLY A 147 28.97 17.81 27.60
C GLY A 147 29.12 18.40 26.19
N LEU A 148 29.20 17.53 25.17
CA LEU A 148 29.24 17.93 23.76
C LEU A 148 27.81 18.05 23.21
N PRO A 149 27.59 18.83 22.14
CA PRO A 149 26.29 18.87 21.47
C PRO A 149 25.89 17.47 20.99
N GLU A 150 24.62 17.12 21.21
CA GLU A 150 24.09 15.83 20.79
C GLU A 150 24.11 15.71 19.26
N PRO A 151 24.51 14.55 18.71
CA PRO A 151 24.48 14.35 17.27
C PRO A 151 23.03 14.37 16.78
N GLU A 152 22.78 15.13 15.72
CA GLU A 152 21.47 15.20 15.07
C GLU A 152 21.31 14.01 14.12
N LEU A 153 20.83 12.90 14.67
CA LEU A 153 20.59 11.67 13.92
C LEU A 153 19.16 11.67 13.37
N LEU A 154 19.06 11.43 12.06
CA LEU A 154 17.79 11.24 11.36
C LEU A 154 17.74 9.83 10.74
N PRO A 155 16.69 9.04 11.02
CA PRO A 155 15.69 9.23 12.08
C PRO A 155 16.32 9.10 13.49
N HIS A 156 15.74 9.71 14.52
CA HIS A 156 16.31 9.63 15.87
C HIS A 156 16.19 8.20 16.43
N PRO A 157 17.18 7.69 17.22
CA PRO A 157 17.14 6.32 17.73
C PRO A 157 15.88 5.92 18.51
N ASN A 158 15.24 6.85 19.22
CA ASN A 158 13.99 6.59 19.95
C ASN A 158 12.78 6.41 19.03
N ASP A 159 12.85 6.92 17.80
CA ASP A 159 11.76 6.84 16.83
C ASP A 159 11.71 5.46 16.17
N ILE A 160 12.78 4.68 16.27
CA ILE A 160 12.88 3.37 15.63
C ILE A 160 12.34 2.30 16.57
N ILE A 161 11.30 1.58 16.15
CA ILE A 161 10.76 0.41 16.85
C ILE A 161 11.14 -0.83 16.05
N ALA A 162 12.14 -1.55 16.53
CA ALA A 162 12.59 -2.82 15.94
C ALA A 162 12.14 -3.99 16.83
N ASP A 163 11.26 -4.85 16.31
CA ASP A 163 10.88 -6.12 16.95
C ASP A 163 11.77 -7.24 16.40
N ASN A 164 12.68 -7.74 17.24
CA ASN A 164 13.63 -8.79 16.85
C ASN A 164 12.95 -10.17 16.70
N ARG A 165 11.76 -10.39 17.29
CA ARG A 165 11.04 -11.65 17.20
C ARG A 165 10.32 -11.80 15.87
N THR A 166 9.70 -10.73 15.38
CA THR A 166 9.00 -10.70 14.09
C THR A 166 9.87 -10.19 12.94
N CYS A 167 11.03 -9.62 13.28
CA CYS A 167 11.94 -8.90 12.39
C CYS A 167 11.25 -7.74 11.64
N SER A 168 10.26 -7.11 12.27
CA SER A 168 9.65 -5.88 11.77
C SER A 168 10.36 -4.65 12.32
N VAL A 169 10.48 -3.61 11.49
CA VAL A 169 10.98 -2.30 11.90
C VAL A 169 9.95 -1.26 11.52
N TYR A 170 9.66 -0.35 12.44
CA TYR A 170 8.81 0.81 12.23
C TYR A 170 9.59 2.08 12.59
N ILE A 171 9.44 3.12 11.78
CA ILE A 171 10.04 4.44 12.03
C ILE A 171 8.89 5.38 12.42
N CYS A 172 8.94 5.85 13.65
CA CYS A 172 7.93 6.68 14.31
C CYS A 172 8.48 8.09 14.55
N GLY A 173 9.00 8.70 13.49
CA GLY A 173 9.74 9.96 13.55
C GLY A 173 10.01 10.51 12.15
N PRO A 174 10.59 11.71 12.06
CA PRO A 174 11.03 12.27 10.79
C PRO A 174 12.20 11.46 10.21
N GLU A 175 12.12 11.10 8.93
CA GLU A 175 13.18 10.39 8.22
C GLU A 175 14.13 11.36 7.47
N THR A 176 13.62 12.54 7.13
CA THR A 176 14.36 13.57 6.38
C THR A 176 14.46 14.87 7.18
N GLU A 177 15.40 15.74 6.79
CA GLU A 177 15.53 17.07 7.39
C GLU A 177 14.29 17.94 7.14
N GLU A 178 13.62 17.76 6.00
CA GLU A 178 12.40 18.47 5.65
C GLU A 178 11.24 18.05 6.57
N GLU A 179 11.02 16.73 6.72
CA GLU A 179 10.02 16.21 7.66
C GLU A 179 10.33 16.65 9.09
N LYS A 180 11.61 16.69 9.48
CA LYS A 180 12.00 17.17 10.81
C LYS A 180 11.56 18.61 11.04
N ARG A 181 11.80 19.49 10.06
CA ARG A 181 11.38 20.91 10.16
C ARG A 181 9.87 21.04 10.27
N GLU A 182 9.11 20.28 9.49
CA GLU A 182 7.64 20.27 9.59
C GLU A 182 7.17 19.83 10.98
N TRP A 183 7.85 18.86 11.59
CA TRP A 183 7.52 18.39 12.93
C TRP A 183 7.91 19.41 14.01
N ASP A 184 9.07 20.05 13.88
CA ASP A 184 9.50 21.13 14.77
C ASP A 184 8.48 22.30 14.71
N GLU A 185 8.00 22.66 13.52
CA GLU A 185 6.92 23.65 13.34
C GLU A 185 5.60 23.22 14.01
N GLN A 186 5.25 21.94 13.95
CA GLN A 186 4.07 21.40 14.62
C GLN A 186 4.21 21.45 16.15
N LEU A 187 5.39 21.11 16.69
CA LEU A 187 5.66 21.20 18.12
C LEU A 187 5.63 22.65 18.61
N ASP A 188 6.19 23.58 17.85
CA ASP A 188 6.11 25.03 18.13
C ASP A 188 4.68 25.55 18.03
N TYR A 189 3.87 24.99 17.13
CA TYR A 189 2.44 25.27 17.07
C TYR A 189 1.71 24.78 18.32
N LEU A 190 1.97 23.54 18.76
CA LEU A 190 1.38 22.99 19.99
C LEU A 190 1.73 23.82 21.24
N ALA A 191 2.98 24.30 21.34
CA ALA A 191 3.40 25.18 22.43
C ALA A 191 2.60 26.49 22.46
N ARG A 192 2.43 27.14 21.30
CA ARG A 192 1.61 28.35 21.17
C ARG A 192 0.13 28.09 21.48
N GLN A 193 -0.41 26.97 21.03
CA GLN A 193 -1.79 26.58 21.32
C GLN A 193 -2.01 26.30 22.82
N GLN A 194 -1.02 25.72 23.51
CA GLN A 194 -1.07 25.55 24.96
C GLN A 194 -1.17 26.89 25.70
N GLU A 195 -0.41 27.90 25.29
CA GLU A 195 -0.49 29.26 25.85
C GLU A 195 -1.86 29.89 25.60
N GLU A 196 -2.42 29.70 24.40
CA GLU A 196 -3.75 30.19 24.03
C GLU A 196 -4.85 29.54 24.87
N VAL A 197 -4.82 28.21 25.03
CA VAL A 197 -5.75 27.46 25.89
C VAL A 197 -5.64 27.94 27.34
N ALA A 198 -4.43 28.15 27.86
CA ALA A 198 -4.24 28.66 29.21
C ALA A 198 -4.81 30.08 29.37
N ALA A 199 -4.56 30.97 28.39
CA ALA A 199 -5.09 32.33 28.40
C ALA A 199 -6.63 32.36 28.34
N LEU A 200 -7.24 31.51 27.52
CA LEU A 200 -8.70 31.38 27.42
C LEU A 200 -9.31 30.82 28.71
N ALA A 201 -8.64 29.84 29.34
CA ALA A 201 -9.05 29.31 30.63
C ALA A 201 -9.00 30.37 31.74
N GLU A 202 -7.99 31.24 31.76
CA GLU A 202 -7.94 32.37 32.70
C GLU A 202 -9.03 33.41 32.41
N ARG A 203 -9.25 33.78 31.13
CA ARG A 203 -10.31 34.72 30.73
C ARG A 203 -11.71 34.21 31.13
N TYR A 204 -11.94 32.90 31.09
CA TYR A 204 -13.20 32.30 31.51
C TYR A 204 -13.46 32.44 33.03
N ARG A 205 -12.40 32.51 33.85
CA ARG A 205 -12.51 32.71 35.30
C ARG A 205 -12.94 34.12 35.70
N ASP A 206 -12.69 35.12 34.83
CA ASP A 206 -13.06 36.51 35.09
C ASP A 206 -14.60 36.64 35.24
N PRO A 207 -15.12 37.38 36.25
CA PRO A 207 -16.56 37.57 36.50
C PRO A 207 -17.36 38.36 35.42
N ALA A 208 -16.91 38.40 34.17
CA ALA A 208 -17.57 39.13 33.08
C ALA A 208 -18.96 38.56 32.67
N ASN A 209 -19.68 39.36 31.86
CA ASN A 209 -21.01 39.11 31.28
C ASN A 209 -21.18 37.67 30.74
N ALA A 210 -22.36 37.06 30.94
CA ALA A 210 -22.68 35.69 30.53
C ALA A 210 -22.43 35.41 29.03
N LYS A 211 -22.80 36.36 28.15
CA LYS A 211 -22.57 36.23 26.69
C LYS A 211 -21.08 36.20 26.35
N TYR A 212 -20.25 36.92 27.09
CA TYR A 212 -18.80 36.91 26.90
C TYR A 212 -18.20 35.57 27.35
N LYS A 213 -18.69 35.00 28.46
CA LYS A 213 -18.26 33.67 28.93
C LYS A 213 -18.59 32.57 27.94
N GLU A 214 -19.74 32.63 27.29
CA GLU A 214 -20.14 31.68 26.25
C GLU A 214 -19.19 31.75 25.03
N MET A 215 -18.92 32.95 24.53
CA MET A 215 -17.96 33.17 23.44
C MET A 215 -16.55 32.66 23.78
N VAL A 216 -16.05 32.97 24.99
CA VAL A 216 -14.73 32.49 25.45
C VAL A 216 -14.72 30.97 25.60
N LEU A 217 -15.84 30.36 25.99
CA LEU A 217 -15.95 28.90 26.09
C LEU A 217 -15.88 28.24 24.71
N GLU A 218 -16.54 28.81 23.71
CA GLU A 218 -16.47 28.35 22.32
C GLU A 218 -15.03 28.45 21.77
N ASP A 219 -14.37 29.60 21.96
CA ASP A 219 -12.98 29.80 21.56
C ASP A 219 -12.04 28.80 22.26
N TRP A 220 -12.25 28.56 23.56
CA TRP A 220 -11.48 27.59 24.34
C TRP A 220 -11.64 26.17 23.80
N HIS A 221 -12.86 25.78 23.43
CA HIS A 221 -13.13 24.46 22.84
C HIS A 221 -12.51 24.33 21.45
N LEU A 222 -12.53 25.40 20.64
CA LEU A 222 -11.90 25.42 19.33
C LEU A 222 -10.38 25.28 19.45
N ALA A 223 -9.72 26.08 20.28
CA ALA A 223 -8.26 26.01 20.51
C ALA A 223 -7.84 24.62 21.02
N GLN A 224 -8.60 24.05 21.96
CA GLN A 224 -8.38 22.69 22.45
C GLN A 224 -8.53 21.65 21.32
N ARG A 225 -9.53 21.78 20.45
CA ARG A 225 -9.73 20.84 19.33
C ARG A 225 -8.62 20.96 18.28
N LEU A 226 -8.13 22.17 18.03
CA LEU A 226 -6.99 22.41 17.13
C LEU A 226 -5.70 21.79 17.69
N PHE A 227 -5.45 21.94 18.99
CA PHE A 227 -4.35 21.27 19.68
C PHE A 227 -4.47 19.74 19.52
N ASP A 228 -5.62 19.17 19.86
CA ASP A 228 -5.86 17.73 19.80
C ASP A 228 -5.69 17.19 18.36
N CYS A 229 -6.11 17.95 17.34
CA CYS A 229 -5.95 17.55 15.92
C CYS A 229 -4.50 17.33 15.51
N VAL A 230 -3.56 18.13 16.02
CA VAL A 230 -2.14 17.95 15.75
C VAL A 230 -1.57 16.87 16.69
N ASN A 231 -1.82 17.01 17.99
CA ASN A 231 -1.24 16.17 19.03
C ASN A 231 -1.64 14.69 18.93
N ASP A 232 -2.91 14.39 18.63
CA ASP A 232 -3.40 13.00 18.55
C ASP A 232 -2.78 12.22 17.38
N ASN A 233 -2.25 12.92 16.38
CA ASN A 233 -1.68 12.32 15.17
C ASN A 233 -0.16 12.22 15.20
N LEU A 234 0.51 12.88 16.16
CA LEU A 234 1.92 12.67 16.45
C LEU A 234 2.19 11.27 17.03
N PRO A 235 3.41 10.72 16.86
CA PRO A 235 3.79 9.48 17.50
C PRO A 235 3.63 9.56 19.02
N PRO A 236 3.32 8.43 19.70
CA PRO A 236 3.01 8.43 21.12
C PRO A 236 4.04 9.14 22.02
N HIS A 237 5.33 9.08 21.70
CA HIS A 237 6.39 9.72 22.50
C HIS A 237 6.61 11.21 22.20
N TYR A 238 6.00 11.75 21.14
CA TYR A 238 5.99 13.18 20.82
C TYR A 238 4.75 13.89 21.36
N ARG A 239 3.72 13.16 21.79
CA ARG A 239 2.48 13.75 22.29
C ARG A 239 2.72 14.52 23.58
N ILE A 240 2.10 15.69 23.66
CA ILE A 240 2.16 16.60 24.81
C ILE A 240 0.80 16.55 25.54
N GLU A 241 0.84 16.60 26.87
CA GLU A 241 -0.39 16.72 27.67
C GLU A 241 -0.89 18.17 27.68
N LEU A 242 -2.14 18.38 27.26
CA LEU A 242 -2.76 19.70 27.28
C LEU A 242 -3.15 20.11 28.71
N GLN A 243 -2.51 21.16 29.21
CA GLN A 243 -2.86 21.81 30.47
C GLN A 243 -4.05 22.75 30.28
N HIS A 244 -4.79 23.00 31.36
CA HIS A 244 -5.99 23.86 31.34
C HIS A 244 -7.05 23.39 30.33
N ARG A 245 -7.23 22.06 30.22
CA ARG A 245 -8.27 21.46 29.38
C ARG A 245 -9.67 21.78 29.89
N SER A 246 -10.56 22.17 29.00
CA SER A 246 -11.99 22.27 29.27
C SER A 246 -12.64 20.88 29.27
N TRP A 247 -13.38 20.58 30.34
CA TRP A 247 -14.17 19.36 30.48
C TRP A 247 -15.67 19.58 30.26
N ALA A 248 -16.08 20.78 29.85
CA ALA A 248 -17.47 21.10 29.54
C ALA A 248 -18.01 20.27 28.36
N GLU A 249 -19.34 20.23 28.22
CA GLU A 249 -20.01 19.61 27.08
C GLU A 249 -19.59 20.29 25.77
N GLY A 250 -19.28 19.51 24.72
CA GLY A 250 -18.81 20.01 23.42
C GLY A 250 -17.28 20.12 23.27
N ALA A 251 -16.52 20.08 24.36
CA ALA A 251 -15.06 20.10 24.33
C ALA A 251 -14.48 18.75 23.87
N SER A 252 -13.42 18.76 23.06
CA SER A 252 -12.77 17.53 22.59
C SER A 252 -12.08 16.76 23.73
N ARG A 253 -11.94 15.45 23.53
CA ARG A 253 -11.20 14.55 24.42
C ARG A 253 -9.92 14.08 23.72
N PRO A 254 -8.91 13.62 24.50
CA PRO A 254 -7.72 13.00 23.93
C PRO A 254 -8.10 11.85 22.98
N ASP A 255 -7.38 11.72 21.87
CA ASP A 255 -7.60 10.77 20.78
C ASP A 255 -8.90 10.97 19.96
N ASP A 256 -9.75 11.96 20.27
CA ASP A 256 -10.95 12.23 19.47
C ASP A 256 -10.59 12.64 18.03
N GLN A 257 -9.46 13.31 17.82
CA GLN A 257 -9.07 13.83 16.50
C GLN A 257 -8.05 12.94 15.78
N ARG A 258 -7.82 11.72 16.28
CA ARG A 258 -6.88 10.76 15.69
C ARG A 258 -7.41 10.21 14.35
N TYR A 259 -6.57 10.28 13.33
CA TYR A 259 -6.72 9.64 12.02
C TYR A 259 -5.43 8.94 11.54
N ILE A 260 -4.34 9.03 12.30
CA ILE A 260 -3.10 8.26 12.07
C ILE A 260 -2.95 7.15 13.12
N THR A 261 -2.61 5.94 12.66
CA THR A 261 -2.33 4.79 13.53
C THR A 261 -0.85 4.43 13.54
N TRP A 262 -0.22 4.63 14.69
CA TRP A 262 1.16 4.22 14.98
C TRP A 262 1.19 2.80 15.57
N PRO A 263 2.27 2.01 15.35
CA PRO A 263 3.53 2.38 14.68
C PRO A 263 3.55 2.24 13.15
N GLN A 264 2.47 1.74 12.53
CA GLN A 264 2.41 1.48 11.08
C GLN A 264 2.31 2.75 10.22
N ARG A 265 2.08 3.93 10.84
CA ARG A 265 1.80 5.21 10.16
C ARG A 265 0.64 5.07 9.17
N GLU A 266 -0.37 4.27 9.53
CA GLU A 266 -1.55 4.02 8.70
C GLU A 266 -2.50 5.22 8.77
N TYR A 267 -2.88 5.74 7.60
CA TYR A 267 -3.73 6.92 7.47
C TYR A 267 -5.18 6.50 7.18
N ASP A 268 -6.10 6.91 8.05
CA ASP A 268 -7.54 6.72 7.88
C ASP A 268 -8.17 7.95 7.22
N GLU A 269 -8.46 7.84 5.92
CA GLU A 269 -9.02 8.94 5.14
C GLU A 269 -10.44 9.32 5.59
N GLU A 270 -11.29 8.35 5.93
CA GLU A 270 -12.66 8.62 6.37
C GLU A 270 -12.65 9.40 7.68
N ARG A 271 -11.77 9.01 8.59
CA ARG A 271 -11.59 9.69 9.87
C ARG A 271 -11.04 11.09 9.70
N TYR A 272 -10.05 11.27 8.82
CA TYR A 272 -9.54 12.61 8.49
C TYR A 272 -10.64 13.53 7.95
N GLN A 273 -11.47 13.06 7.02
CA GLN A 273 -12.57 13.88 6.47
C GLN A 273 -13.59 14.26 7.56
N ALA A 274 -13.89 13.35 8.48
CA ALA A 274 -14.78 13.63 9.62
C ALA A 274 -14.20 14.70 10.56
N VAL A 275 -12.92 14.60 10.91
CA VAL A 275 -12.19 15.59 11.73
C VAL A 275 -12.14 16.95 11.03
N ALA A 276 -11.76 16.98 9.75
CA ALA A 276 -11.71 18.20 8.96
C ALA A 276 -13.08 18.89 8.82
N ALA A 277 -14.16 18.12 8.66
CA ALA A 277 -15.52 18.65 8.62
C ALA A 277 -15.96 19.25 9.97
N ALA A 278 -15.58 18.62 11.09
CA ALA A 278 -15.87 19.14 12.43
C ALA A 278 -15.14 20.46 12.70
N LEU A 279 -13.88 20.58 12.27
CA LEU A 279 -13.09 21.82 12.40
C LEU A 279 -13.66 22.97 11.57
N ARG A 280 -14.12 22.69 10.33
CA ARG A 280 -14.78 23.69 9.48
C ARG A 280 -16.10 24.18 10.04
N ARG A 281 -16.84 23.34 10.76
CA ARG A 281 -18.09 23.74 11.45
C ARG A 281 -17.86 24.60 12.68
N SER A 282 -16.68 24.52 13.31
CA SER A 282 -16.35 25.30 14.51
C SER A 282 -15.84 26.71 14.24
N VAL A 283 -15.68 27.12 12.97
CA VAL A 283 -15.42 28.51 12.60
C VAL A 283 -16.74 29.11 12.10
N PRO A 284 -17.40 30.03 12.82
CA PRO A 284 -18.55 30.74 12.28
C PRO A 284 -18.10 31.50 11.04
N ARG A 285 -18.73 31.19 9.90
CA ARG A 285 -18.49 31.90 8.63
C ARG A 285 -18.85 33.37 8.86
N PRO A 286 -17.98 34.36 8.60
CA PRO A 286 -18.42 35.75 8.58
C PRO A 286 -19.51 35.86 7.51
N GLU A 287 -20.70 36.27 7.94
CA GLU A 287 -21.81 36.55 7.01
C GLU A 287 -21.35 37.65 6.04
N SER A 288 -21.57 37.38 4.75
CA SER A 288 -21.24 38.24 3.61
C SER A 288 -21.94 39.58 3.63
#